data_AF-A0A351X2Q5-F1
#
_entry.id   AF-A0A351X2Q5-F1
#
_cell.length_a   1.000
_cell.length_b   1.000
_cell.length_c   1.000
_cell.angle_alpha   90.00
_cell.angle_beta   90.00
_cell.angle_gamma   90.00
#
_symmetry.space_group_name_H-M   'P 1'
#
loop_
_entity.id
_entity.type
_entity.pdbx_description
1 polymer ?
#
loop_
_entity_poly.entity_id
_entity_poly.type
_entity_poly.pdbx_seq_one_letter_code
_entity_poly.pdbx_strand_id
1 'polypeptide(L)'
;MAAEDVDILQYDGSSWSLFFDASDVGISTSGQDMNDFAVVDATTLLMTFRTAFTLGTLAIEPYDIVQFTATSFGSNTAGTFSLYFDGSDVGLDTTSEVIDALDVLPDGRILISTTGNPAVPGVTGQDEDILAFTPVSLGDVTSGAWSLYFDGTAVGLGDTTNEDVDGLDVTPNGDIYLSTLVDFTVTGISGLNEDVFVCTPTSLGESTACSFAPTLYFDGSFWGLDANDVDGIFIP
;
A
#
# COMPACT_ATOMS: atom_id res chain seq x y z
N MET A 1 22.69 7.27 -6.01
CA MET A 1 22.23 5.88 -6.03
C MET A 1 21.35 5.76 -7.26
N ALA A 2 21.47 4.70 -8.05
CA ALA A 2 20.42 4.37 -9.00
C ALA A 2 19.48 3.43 -8.25
N ALA A 3 18.19 3.71 -8.28
CA ALA A 3 17.13 2.86 -7.78
C ALA A 3 16.25 2.54 -8.97
N GLU A 4 15.78 1.31 -9.05
CA GLU A 4 14.75 0.91 -10.00
C GLU A 4 13.37 1.10 -9.35
N ASP A 5 12.34 1.13 -10.18
CA ASP A 5 10.92 1.30 -9.79
C ASP A 5 10.45 0.32 -8.70
N VAL A 6 11.06 -0.87 -8.67
CA VAL A 6 10.72 -1.98 -7.78
C VAL A 6 11.59 -2.03 -6.51
N ASP A 7 12.51 -1.09 -6.34
CA ASP A 7 13.37 -1.01 -5.17
C ASP A 7 12.69 -0.20 -4.06
N ILE A 8 12.99 -0.53 -2.80
CA ILE A 8 12.53 0.27 -1.66
C ILE A 8 13.69 1.09 -1.13
N LEU A 9 13.46 2.40 -0.99
CA LEU A 9 14.40 3.34 -0.42
C LEU A 9 14.05 3.69 1.02
N GLN A 10 15.08 3.95 1.83
CA GLN A 10 14.94 4.46 3.20
C GLN A 10 15.71 5.76 3.36
N TYR A 11 15.10 6.70 4.08
CA TYR A 11 15.73 7.95 4.50
C TYR A 11 16.03 7.92 6.01
N ASP A 12 17.28 8.25 6.39
CA ASP A 12 17.72 8.25 7.79
C ASP A 12 17.65 9.63 8.48
N GLY A 13 17.03 10.62 7.83
CA GLY A 13 17.04 12.03 8.24
C GLY A 13 18.20 12.83 7.66
N SER A 14 19.11 12.19 6.93
CA SER A 14 20.25 12.85 6.28
C SER A 14 20.51 12.38 4.86
N SER A 15 20.35 11.09 4.58
CA SER A 15 20.65 10.49 3.29
C SER A 15 19.70 9.35 2.94
N TRP A 16 19.49 9.17 1.64
CA TRP A 16 18.76 8.05 1.07
C TRP A 16 19.68 6.84 0.89
N SER A 17 19.18 5.67 1.25
CA SER A 17 19.83 4.38 1.01
C SER A 17 18.86 3.32 0.55
N LEU A 18 19.37 2.31 -0.16
CA LEU A 18 18.58 1.14 -0.54
C LEU A 18 18.23 0.33 0.70
N PHE A 19 16.95 0.08 0.90
CA PHE A 19 16.42 -0.80 1.94
C PHE A 19 16.11 -2.19 1.38
N PHE A 20 15.57 -2.27 0.17
CA PHE A 20 15.32 -3.51 -0.54
C PHE A 20 15.78 -3.37 -1.99
N ASP A 21 16.63 -4.30 -2.44
CA ASP A 21 17.07 -4.42 -3.83
C ASP A 21 16.27 -5.55 -4.48
N ALA A 22 15.31 -5.19 -5.32
CA ALA A 22 14.42 -6.16 -5.97
C ALA A 22 15.17 -7.09 -6.93
N SER A 23 16.20 -6.55 -7.58
CA SER A 23 16.95 -7.26 -8.62
C SER A 23 17.75 -8.44 -8.06
N ASP A 24 18.23 -8.32 -6.81
CA ASP A 24 18.93 -9.39 -6.09
C ASP A 24 18.05 -10.62 -5.82
N VAL A 25 16.73 -10.43 -5.81
CA VAL A 25 15.76 -11.48 -5.45
C VAL A 25 14.80 -11.85 -6.59
N GLY A 26 15.10 -11.40 -7.81
CA GLY A 26 14.41 -11.84 -9.02
C GLY A 26 13.12 -11.09 -9.35
N ILE A 27 12.92 -9.91 -8.74
CA ILE A 27 11.91 -8.94 -9.15
C ILE A 27 12.58 -7.93 -10.07
N SER A 28 11.94 -7.59 -11.19
CA SER A 28 12.46 -6.69 -12.20
C SER A 28 11.36 -5.82 -12.79
N THR A 29 11.73 -4.64 -13.27
CA THR A 29 10.82 -3.69 -13.96
C THR A 29 10.20 -4.23 -15.26
N SER A 30 10.60 -5.43 -15.71
CA SER A 30 10.05 -6.07 -16.91
C SER A 30 8.80 -6.90 -16.58
N GLY A 31 7.70 -6.22 -16.24
CA GLY A 31 6.39 -6.86 -16.00
C GLY A 31 6.21 -7.44 -14.61
N GLN A 32 7.00 -6.97 -13.63
CA GLN A 32 6.81 -7.22 -12.20
C GLN A 32 6.80 -5.84 -11.56
N ASP A 33 5.65 -5.17 -11.67
CA ASP A 33 5.43 -3.81 -11.17
C ASP A 33 4.88 -3.94 -9.74
N MET A 34 5.65 -3.49 -8.74
CA MET A 34 5.27 -3.53 -7.34
C MET A 34 4.43 -2.30 -7.06
N ASN A 35 3.21 -2.45 -6.54
CA ASN A 35 2.39 -1.28 -6.23
C ASN A 35 2.79 -0.72 -4.85
N ASP A 36 2.74 -1.53 -3.80
CA ASP A 36 3.04 -1.09 -2.42
C ASP A 36 3.73 -2.20 -1.61
N PHE A 37 4.24 -1.84 -0.44
CA PHE A 37 4.85 -2.72 0.53
C PHE A 37 4.51 -2.34 1.97
N ALA A 38 4.44 -3.34 2.86
CA ALA A 38 4.34 -3.12 4.30
C ALA A 38 5.52 -3.76 5.04
N VAL A 39 6.12 -3.01 5.99
CA VAL A 39 7.19 -3.52 6.86
C VAL A 39 6.58 -4.09 8.13
N VAL A 40 6.47 -5.42 8.21
CA VAL A 40 5.83 -6.09 9.36
C VAL A 40 6.80 -6.20 10.54
N ASP A 41 8.06 -6.53 10.27
CA ASP A 41 9.12 -6.61 11.27
C ASP A 41 10.51 -6.50 10.63
N ALA A 42 11.56 -6.68 11.44
CA ALA A 42 12.96 -6.57 11.02
C ALA A 42 13.41 -7.54 9.91
N THR A 43 12.57 -8.51 9.55
CA THR A 43 12.84 -9.54 8.54
C THR A 43 11.69 -9.76 7.57
N THR A 44 10.55 -9.10 7.75
CA THR A 44 9.33 -9.42 7.02
C THR A 44 8.81 -8.20 6.27
N LEU A 45 8.74 -8.31 4.94
CA LEU A 45 8.00 -7.39 4.08
C LEU A 45 6.79 -8.12 3.50
N LEU A 46 5.71 -7.37 3.34
CA LEU A 46 4.61 -7.75 2.46
C LEU A 46 4.65 -6.85 1.24
N MET A 47 4.25 -7.37 0.08
CA MET A 47 4.30 -6.68 -1.21
C MET A 47 3.07 -7.03 -2.03
N THR A 48 2.62 -6.08 -2.83
CA THR A 48 1.55 -6.24 -3.83
C THR A 48 2.10 -5.97 -5.22
N PHE A 49 1.46 -6.51 -6.26
CA PHE A 49 1.95 -6.39 -7.63
C PHE A 49 0.82 -6.12 -8.61
N ARG A 50 1.08 -5.29 -9.62
CA ARG A 50 0.06 -4.86 -10.59
C ARG A 50 -0.37 -5.96 -11.57
N THR A 51 0.54 -6.86 -11.89
CA THR A 51 0.34 -7.85 -12.96
C THR A 51 0.62 -9.25 -12.48
N ALA A 52 -0.13 -10.22 -13.00
CA ALA A 52 0.11 -11.62 -12.71
C ALA A 52 1.47 -12.10 -13.25
N PHE A 53 2.26 -12.81 -12.43
CA PHE A 53 3.52 -13.41 -12.83
C PHE A 53 3.86 -14.64 -11.98
N THR A 54 5.01 -15.26 -12.28
CA THR A 54 5.52 -16.38 -11.48
C THR A 54 6.92 -16.06 -10.99
N LEU A 55 7.10 -16.02 -9.66
CA LEU A 55 8.37 -15.84 -8.99
C LEU A 55 8.90 -17.19 -8.49
N GLY A 56 9.82 -17.78 -9.25
CA GLY A 56 10.29 -19.14 -9.00
C GLY A 56 9.17 -20.16 -9.22
N THR A 57 8.55 -20.65 -8.15
CA THR A 57 7.38 -21.55 -8.20
C THR A 57 6.10 -20.91 -7.67
N LEU A 58 6.17 -19.68 -7.16
CA LEU A 58 5.03 -18.94 -6.64
C LEU A 58 4.32 -18.24 -7.79
N ALA A 59 3.09 -18.62 -8.08
CA ALA A 59 2.21 -17.82 -8.93
C ALA A 59 1.63 -16.69 -8.08
N ILE A 60 1.62 -15.49 -8.63
CA ILE A 60 1.15 -14.27 -7.97
C ILE A 60 0.12 -13.65 -8.91
N GLU A 61 -1.07 -13.39 -8.39
CA GLU A 61 -2.12 -12.62 -9.04
C GLU A 61 -2.16 -11.17 -8.49
N PRO A 62 -2.77 -10.21 -9.21
CA PRO A 62 -2.75 -8.80 -8.81
C PRO A 62 -3.49 -8.47 -7.49
N TYR A 63 -4.29 -9.40 -6.99
CA TYR A 63 -5.03 -9.30 -5.73
C TYR A 63 -4.42 -10.15 -4.61
N ASP A 64 -3.20 -10.66 -4.81
CA ASP A 64 -2.46 -11.38 -3.79
C ASP A 64 -1.53 -10.45 -3.01
N ILE A 65 -1.24 -10.82 -1.76
CA ILE A 65 -0.14 -10.23 -0.99
C ILE A 65 0.94 -11.28 -0.82
N VAL A 66 2.17 -10.91 -1.17
CA VAL A 66 3.34 -11.76 -1.10
C VAL A 66 4.17 -11.38 0.11
N GLN A 67 4.55 -12.35 0.93
CA GLN A 67 5.52 -12.16 2.01
C GLN A 67 6.94 -12.43 1.50
N PHE A 68 7.84 -11.47 1.70
CA PHE A 68 9.27 -11.66 1.62
C PHE A 68 9.86 -11.81 3.02
N THR A 69 10.49 -12.96 3.30
CA THR A 69 11.24 -13.20 4.52
C THR A 69 12.73 -12.99 4.25
N ALA A 70 13.26 -11.87 4.70
CA ALA A 70 14.63 -11.46 4.50
C ALA A 70 15.61 -12.23 5.40
N THR A 71 16.70 -12.67 4.78
CA THR A 71 17.96 -13.02 5.45
C THR A 71 18.94 -11.84 5.44
N SER A 72 18.79 -10.91 4.49
CA SER A 72 19.45 -9.61 4.45
C SER A 72 18.64 -8.60 3.65
N PHE A 73 18.69 -7.34 4.10
CA PHE A 73 18.18 -6.15 3.41
C PHE A 73 19.35 -5.30 2.87
N GLY A 74 19.02 -4.27 2.10
CA GLY A 74 19.95 -3.31 1.50
C GLY A 74 20.49 -3.76 0.15
N SER A 75 21.68 -3.30 -0.23
CA SER A 75 22.28 -3.57 -1.55
C SER A 75 22.77 -5.00 -1.81
N ASN A 76 22.46 -5.94 -0.91
CA ASN A 76 22.69 -7.37 -1.09
C ASN A 76 21.47 -8.06 -0.49
N THR A 77 20.30 -7.78 -1.04
CA THR A 77 19.04 -8.30 -0.53
C THR A 77 18.97 -9.80 -0.78
N ALA A 78 18.57 -10.57 0.23
CA ALA A 78 18.44 -12.02 0.08
C ALA A 78 17.35 -12.55 1.00
N GLY A 79 16.55 -13.50 0.52
CA GLY A 79 15.45 -14.06 1.29
C GLY A 79 14.62 -15.04 0.49
N THR A 80 13.40 -15.28 0.96
CA THR A 80 12.44 -16.19 0.31
C THR A 80 11.06 -15.58 0.24
N PHE A 81 10.34 -15.87 -0.84
CA PHE A 81 8.96 -15.46 -1.04
C PHE A 81 7.98 -16.58 -0.69
N SER A 82 6.82 -16.19 -0.15
CA SER A 82 5.66 -17.06 0.06
C SER A 82 4.37 -16.26 -0.12
N LEU A 83 3.28 -16.92 -0.50
CA LEU A 83 1.96 -16.31 -0.52
C LEU A 83 1.52 -16.02 0.92
N TYR A 84 1.12 -14.77 1.20
CA TYR A 84 0.62 -14.35 2.51
C TYR A 84 -0.90 -14.26 2.51
N PHE A 85 -1.49 -13.74 1.45
CA PHE A 85 -2.93 -13.55 1.31
C PHE A 85 -3.30 -13.88 -0.14
N ASP A 86 -4.26 -14.78 -0.31
CA ASP A 86 -4.88 -15.10 -1.60
C ASP A 86 -6.18 -14.31 -1.70
N GLY A 87 -6.20 -13.26 -2.54
CA GLY A 87 -7.36 -12.39 -2.66
C GLY A 87 -8.58 -13.07 -3.26
N SER A 88 -8.35 -14.07 -4.13
CA SER A 88 -9.41 -14.76 -4.84
C SER A 88 -10.28 -15.63 -3.92
N ASP A 89 -9.68 -16.17 -2.85
CA ASP A 89 -10.40 -16.94 -1.83
C ASP A 89 -11.40 -16.08 -1.03
N VAL A 90 -11.20 -14.76 -1.02
CA VAL A 90 -12.01 -13.81 -0.24
C VAL A 90 -12.70 -12.77 -1.10
N GLY A 91 -12.79 -13.03 -2.40
CA GLY A 91 -13.71 -12.36 -3.32
C GLY A 91 -13.15 -11.15 -4.06
N LEU A 92 -11.84 -10.95 -4.08
CA LEU A 92 -11.21 -10.08 -5.08
C LEU A 92 -11.06 -10.90 -6.37
N ASP A 93 -11.76 -10.54 -7.44
CA ASP A 93 -11.81 -11.38 -8.66
C ASP A 93 -11.89 -10.61 -9.98
N THR A 94 -11.82 -9.28 -9.94
CA THR A 94 -11.89 -8.41 -11.12
C THR A 94 -10.59 -7.70 -11.43
N THR A 95 -10.48 -7.14 -12.64
CA THR A 95 -9.32 -6.34 -13.06
C THR A 95 -9.25 -4.96 -12.41
N SER A 96 -10.32 -4.53 -11.72
CA SER A 96 -10.35 -3.30 -10.94
C SER A 96 -10.03 -3.54 -9.46
N GLU A 97 -9.80 -4.79 -9.06
CA GLU A 97 -9.50 -5.19 -7.67
C GLU A 97 -8.01 -5.55 -7.52
N VAL A 98 -7.15 -4.92 -8.32
CA VAL A 98 -5.69 -4.97 -8.11
C VAL A 98 -5.38 -4.24 -6.82
N ILE A 99 -4.67 -4.89 -5.89
CA ILE A 99 -4.26 -4.24 -4.64
C ILE A 99 -3.12 -3.27 -4.94
N ASP A 100 -3.33 -2.00 -4.66
CA ASP A 100 -2.39 -0.92 -4.91
C ASP A 100 -1.94 -0.17 -3.66
N ALA A 101 -2.64 -0.29 -2.54
CA ALA A 101 -2.12 0.12 -1.23
C ALA A 101 -2.33 -0.95 -0.16
N LEU A 102 -1.39 -1.08 0.77
CA LEU A 102 -1.35 -2.14 1.77
C LEU A 102 -0.75 -1.67 3.10
N ASP A 103 -1.40 -2.00 4.21
CA ASP A 103 -0.75 -2.02 5.53
C ASP A 103 -1.27 -3.19 6.40
N VAL A 104 -0.56 -3.52 7.48
CA VAL A 104 -0.99 -4.52 8.48
C VAL A 104 -1.00 -3.91 9.87
N LEU A 105 -2.20 -3.83 10.44
CA LEU A 105 -2.38 -3.30 11.78
C LEU A 105 -1.78 -4.23 12.85
N PRO A 106 -1.40 -3.70 14.03
CA PRO A 106 -0.90 -4.51 15.14
C PRO A 106 -1.86 -5.60 15.66
N ASP A 107 -3.15 -5.50 15.34
CA ASP A 107 -4.17 -6.50 15.68
C ASP A 107 -4.30 -7.63 14.63
N GLY A 108 -3.50 -7.57 13.55
CA GLY A 108 -3.43 -8.55 12.48
C GLY A 108 -4.43 -8.31 11.34
N ARG A 109 -5.22 -7.23 11.38
CA ARG A 109 -6.03 -6.83 10.21
C ARG A 109 -5.13 -6.34 9.10
N ILE A 110 -5.49 -6.70 7.87
CA ILE A 110 -4.83 -6.25 6.65
C ILE A 110 -5.67 -5.11 6.09
N LEU A 111 -5.04 -3.96 5.83
CA LEU A 111 -5.64 -2.81 5.17
C LEU A 111 -5.29 -2.84 3.70
N ILE A 112 -6.29 -2.64 2.83
CA ILE A 112 -6.18 -2.82 1.38
C ILE A 112 -6.94 -1.68 0.71
N SER A 113 -6.28 -0.99 -0.22
CA SER A 113 -6.93 -0.22 -1.31
C SER A 113 -6.87 -1.03 -2.60
N THR A 114 -7.68 -0.66 -3.59
CA THR A 114 -7.63 -1.26 -4.92
C THR A 114 -7.78 -0.21 -6.01
N THR A 115 -7.16 -0.45 -7.18
CA THR A 115 -7.15 0.43 -8.38
C THR A 115 -8.50 0.87 -8.97
N GLY A 116 -9.60 0.44 -8.36
CA GLY A 116 -10.97 0.72 -8.72
C GLY A 116 -11.88 0.26 -7.59
N ASN A 117 -13.19 0.27 -7.82
CA ASN A 117 -14.17 0.07 -6.76
C ASN A 117 -14.27 -1.42 -6.35
N PRO A 118 -13.84 -1.82 -5.13
CA PRO A 118 -13.87 -3.22 -4.71
C PRO A 118 -15.28 -3.68 -4.31
N ALA A 119 -15.60 -4.93 -4.62
CA ALA A 119 -16.91 -5.54 -4.33
C ALA A 119 -16.77 -6.94 -3.69
N VAL A 120 -16.20 -6.96 -2.49
CA VAL A 120 -15.95 -8.17 -1.70
C VAL A 120 -17.17 -8.63 -0.87
N PRO A 121 -17.19 -9.85 -0.30
CA PRO A 121 -18.31 -10.34 0.49
C PRO A 121 -18.66 -9.43 1.68
N GLY A 122 -19.81 -8.75 1.57
CA GLY A 122 -20.40 -7.93 2.63
C GLY A 122 -19.98 -6.45 2.63
N VAL A 123 -19.09 -6.04 1.73
CA VAL A 123 -18.62 -4.66 1.61
C VAL A 123 -18.53 -4.27 0.14
N THR A 124 -18.91 -3.04 -0.18
CA THR A 124 -18.62 -2.41 -1.47
C THR A 124 -17.97 -1.08 -1.14
N GLY A 125 -16.78 -0.85 -1.66
CA GLY A 125 -16.05 0.41 -1.51
C GLY A 125 -16.00 1.18 -2.82
N GLN A 126 -15.38 2.34 -2.77
CA GLN A 126 -14.86 3.10 -3.90
C GLN A 126 -13.35 2.91 -4.03
N ASP A 127 -12.79 3.41 -5.11
CA ASP A 127 -11.35 3.44 -5.36
C ASP A 127 -10.60 4.08 -4.17
N GLU A 128 -11.09 5.20 -3.65
CA GLU A 128 -10.41 5.95 -2.58
C GLU A 128 -10.60 5.38 -1.17
N ASP A 129 -11.26 4.23 -1.05
CA ASP A 129 -11.60 3.61 0.22
C ASP A 129 -10.56 2.57 0.64
N ILE A 130 -10.32 2.47 1.95
CA ILE A 130 -9.47 1.41 2.51
C ILE A 130 -10.37 0.38 3.18
N LEU A 131 -10.29 -0.86 2.72
CA LEU A 131 -10.94 -2.00 3.35
C LEU A 131 -10.03 -2.64 4.39
N ALA A 132 -10.61 -3.09 5.50
CA ALA A 132 -9.93 -3.96 6.46
C ALA A 132 -10.41 -5.41 6.29
N PHE A 133 -9.47 -6.31 6.04
CA PHE A 133 -9.66 -7.75 6.13
C PHE A 133 -9.23 -8.25 7.51
N THR A 134 -10.15 -8.92 8.22
CA THR A 134 -9.85 -9.61 9.49
C THR A 134 -9.62 -11.10 9.20
N PRO A 135 -8.37 -11.58 9.22
CA PRO A 135 -8.06 -12.96 8.85
C PRO A 135 -8.51 -13.97 9.90
N VAL A 136 -9.06 -15.08 9.42
CA VAL A 136 -9.21 -16.36 10.13
C VAL A 136 -8.11 -17.33 9.69
N SER A 137 -7.77 -17.34 8.40
CA SER A 137 -6.60 -18.04 7.83
C SER A 137 -5.98 -17.22 6.70
N LEU A 138 -4.68 -17.44 6.48
CA LEU A 138 -3.84 -16.76 5.49
C LEU A 138 -3.04 -17.80 4.68
N GLY A 139 -2.46 -17.38 3.55
CA GLY A 139 -1.78 -18.23 2.56
C GLY A 139 -2.73 -18.81 1.51
N ASP A 140 -2.40 -19.99 0.97
CA ASP A 140 -3.14 -20.68 -0.11
C ASP A 140 -4.63 -20.98 0.17
N VAL A 141 -5.08 -20.84 1.42
CA VAL A 141 -6.49 -20.96 1.81
C VAL A 141 -6.82 -19.79 2.73
N THR A 142 -7.04 -18.64 2.13
CA THR A 142 -7.34 -17.40 2.86
C THR A 142 -8.82 -17.38 3.25
N SER A 143 -9.11 -17.00 4.49
CA SER A 143 -10.50 -16.85 4.95
C SER A 143 -10.59 -15.79 6.03
N GLY A 144 -11.71 -15.10 6.10
CA GLY A 144 -11.88 -13.98 7.02
C GLY A 144 -13.14 -13.18 6.72
N ALA A 145 -13.16 -11.95 7.19
CA ALA A 145 -14.26 -11.03 6.97
C ALA A 145 -13.75 -9.64 6.61
N TRP A 146 -14.46 -9.00 5.69
CA TRP A 146 -14.20 -7.63 5.27
C TRP A 146 -15.01 -6.62 6.10
N SER A 147 -14.48 -5.41 6.20
CA SER A 147 -15.16 -4.22 6.71
C SER A 147 -14.57 -2.98 6.05
N LEU A 148 -15.36 -1.91 5.88
CA LEU A 148 -14.82 -0.61 5.50
C LEU A 148 -14.03 -0.03 6.68
N TYR A 149 -12.75 0.31 6.46
CA TYR A 149 -11.88 0.89 7.48
C TYR A 149 -11.85 2.42 7.37
N PHE A 150 -11.67 2.93 6.16
CA PHE A 150 -11.60 4.35 5.86
C PHE A 150 -12.45 4.62 4.62
N ASP A 151 -13.33 5.61 4.74
CA ASP A 151 -14.18 6.10 3.64
C ASP A 151 -13.52 7.38 3.10
N GLY A 152 -12.92 7.29 1.91
CA GLY A 152 -12.19 8.39 1.28
C GLY A 152 -13.14 9.52 0.86
N THR A 153 -14.32 9.15 0.36
CA THR A 153 -15.35 10.11 -0.02
C THR A 153 -15.80 10.96 1.17
N ALA A 154 -15.92 10.36 2.37
CA ALA A 154 -16.32 11.06 3.58
C ALA A 154 -15.35 12.16 4.03
N VAL A 155 -14.09 12.11 3.55
CA VAL A 155 -13.05 13.10 3.87
C VAL A 155 -12.65 13.99 2.70
N GLY A 156 -13.34 13.85 1.56
CA GLY A 156 -13.19 14.70 0.38
C GLY A 156 -12.19 14.18 -0.66
N LEU A 157 -11.84 12.89 -0.63
CA LEU A 157 -11.20 12.22 -1.76
C LEU A 157 -12.28 11.74 -2.76
N GLY A 158 -11.87 11.49 -4.00
CA GLY A 158 -12.77 11.01 -5.08
C GLY A 158 -13.62 12.09 -5.74
N ASP A 159 -13.30 13.37 -5.48
CA ASP A 159 -13.95 14.52 -6.11
C ASP A 159 -13.34 14.82 -7.50
N THR A 160 -12.16 14.26 -7.79
CA THR A 160 -11.51 14.34 -9.10
C THR A 160 -11.50 13.00 -9.84
N THR A 161 -11.11 13.01 -11.11
CA THR A 161 -11.12 11.78 -11.92
C THR A 161 -9.87 10.96 -11.61
N ASN A 162 -10.05 9.71 -11.17
CA ASN A 162 -8.99 8.78 -10.78
C ASN A 162 -8.20 9.25 -9.53
N GLU A 163 -8.81 10.05 -8.66
CA GLU A 163 -8.29 10.18 -7.29
C GLU A 163 -8.45 8.80 -6.66
N ASP A 164 -7.38 8.22 -6.17
CA ASP A 164 -7.33 6.85 -5.69
C ASP A 164 -6.25 6.79 -4.61
N VAL A 165 -6.46 6.02 -3.55
CA VAL A 165 -5.43 5.84 -2.51
C VAL A 165 -4.50 4.72 -2.97
N ASP A 166 -3.27 5.09 -3.29
CA ASP A 166 -2.25 4.17 -3.78
C ASP A 166 -0.99 4.15 -2.90
N GLY A 167 -0.96 4.90 -1.80
CA GLY A 167 0.08 4.78 -0.76
C GLY A 167 -0.53 4.85 0.63
N LEU A 168 -0.17 3.90 1.51
CA LEU A 168 -0.80 3.75 2.83
C LEU A 168 0.19 3.32 3.93
N ASP A 169 0.15 4.00 5.07
CA ASP A 169 0.71 3.50 6.32
C ASP A 169 -0.14 3.94 7.53
N VAL A 170 -0.35 3.06 8.51
CA VAL A 170 -1.07 3.38 9.75
C VAL A 170 -0.14 3.18 10.95
N THR A 171 0.30 4.29 11.52
CA THR A 171 1.21 4.24 12.67
C THR A 171 0.52 3.75 13.95
N PRO A 172 1.26 3.25 14.96
CA PRO A 172 0.66 2.69 16.19
C PRO A 172 -0.24 3.62 17.00
N ASN A 173 -0.18 4.93 16.78
CA ASN A 173 -1.08 5.91 17.38
C ASN A 173 -2.41 6.09 16.62
N GLY A 174 -2.57 5.43 15.47
CA GLY A 174 -3.74 5.45 14.60
C GLY A 174 -3.75 6.58 13.57
N ASP A 175 -2.68 7.36 13.43
CA ASP A 175 -2.56 8.30 12.30
C ASP A 175 -2.40 7.51 11.00
N ILE A 176 -3.04 7.99 9.94
CA ILE A 176 -3.05 7.38 8.60
C ILE A 176 -2.28 8.30 7.67
N TYR A 177 -1.22 7.79 7.09
CA TYR A 177 -0.39 8.44 6.07
C TYR A 177 -0.88 7.96 4.72
N LEU A 178 -1.16 8.91 3.83
CA LEU A 178 -1.81 8.67 2.55
C LEU A 178 -1.05 9.39 1.44
N SER A 179 -0.94 8.71 0.31
CA SER A 179 -0.70 9.29 -1.02
C SER A 179 -1.90 9.00 -1.91
N THR A 180 -1.96 9.66 -3.07
CA THR A 180 -3.00 9.40 -4.07
C THR A 180 -2.44 9.43 -5.49
N LEU A 181 -3.01 8.61 -6.37
CA LEU A 181 -2.58 8.43 -7.78
C LEU A 181 -2.54 9.73 -8.61
N VAL A 182 -3.35 10.72 -8.20
CA VAL A 182 -3.37 12.07 -8.78
C VAL A 182 -3.41 13.11 -7.66
N ASP A 183 -3.33 14.39 -8.02
CA ASP A 183 -3.46 15.50 -7.08
C ASP A 183 -4.69 15.36 -6.16
N PHE A 184 -4.49 15.49 -4.85
CA PHE A 184 -5.58 15.48 -3.86
C PHE A 184 -5.90 16.87 -3.32
N THR A 185 -7.12 17.05 -2.84
CA THR A 185 -7.50 18.23 -2.04
C THR A 185 -8.50 17.85 -0.96
N VAL A 186 -8.02 17.80 0.29
CA VAL A 186 -8.86 17.56 1.46
C VAL A 186 -8.96 18.82 2.33
N THR A 187 -9.66 18.73 3.47
CA THR A 187 -9.88 19.91 4.32
C THR A 187 -8.56 20.49 4.85
N GLY A 188 -8.19 21.64 4.31
CA GLY A 188 -7.06 22.46 4.81
C GLY A 188 -5.70 22.13 4.19
N ILE A 189 -5.61 21.12 3.32
CA ILE A 189 -4.38 20.72 2.67
C ILE A 189 -4.64 20.14 1.27
N SER A 190 -3.71 20.39 0.35
CA SER A 190 -3.67 19.85 -1.00
C SER A 190 -2.23 19.47 -1.32
N GLY A 191 -2.03 18.49 -2.18
CA GLY A 191 -0.74 18.03 -2.67
C GLY A 191 -0.87 17.43 -4.06
N LEU A 192 0.28 17.03 -4.60
CA LEU A 192 0.39 16.28 -5.85
C LEU A 192 0.50 14.78 -5.55
N ASN A 193 0.63 13.94 -6.58
CA ASN A 193 0.68 12.49 -6.43
C ASN A 193 2.00 12.00 -5.78
N GLU A 194 3.07 12.80 -5.84
CA GLU A 194 4.32 12.48 -5.14
C GLU A 194 4.36 12.92 -3.66
N ASP A 195 3.23 13.37 -3.09
CA ASP A 195 3.15 13.95 -1.74
C ASP A 195 2.42 13.04 -0.74
N VAL A 196 2.82 13.10 0.53
CA VAL A 196 2.15 12.36 1.61
C VAL A 196 1.49 13.32 2.60
N PHE A 197 0.22 13.09 2.86
CA PHE A 197 -0.58 13.81 3.86
C PHE A 197 -1.02 12.89 5.00
N VAL A 198 -1.40 13.50 6.13
CA VAL A 198 -1.73 12.75 7.36
C VAL A 198 -3.16 13.04 7.79
N CYS A 199 -3.96 11.97 7.87
CA CYS A 199 -5.23 11.95 8.58
C CYS A 199 -5.00 11.47 10.02
N THR A 200 -5.31 12.33 11.01
CA THR A 200 -5.57 11.84 12.37
C THR A 200 -7.07 11.55 12.49
N PRO A 201 -7.50 10.27 12.51
CA PRO A 201 -8.92 9.94 12.47
C PRO A 201 -9.61 10.28 13.79
N THR A 202 -10.78 10.91 13.68
CA THR A 202 -11.74 11.13 14.78
C THR A 202 -12.90 10.14 14.73
N SER A 203 -13.14 9.55 13.57
CA SER A 203 -13.98 8.38 13.31
C SER A 203 -13.48 7.63 12.06
N LEU A 204 -13.81 6.34 11.98
CA LEU A 204 -13.44 5.42 10.90
C LEU A 204 -14.69 4.70 10.38
N GLY A 205 -14.58 4.03 9.24
CA GLY A 205 -15.68 3.37 8.51
C GLY A 205 -16.52 4.35 7.67
N GLU A 206 -17.80 4.04 7.44
CA GLU A 206 -18.75 4.81 6.60
C GLU A 206 -18.94 6.30 6.97
N SER A 207 -18.45 6.72 8.13
CA SER A 207 -18.49 8.11 8.58
C SER A 207 -17.11 8.56 9.00
N THR A 208 -16.10 8.21 8.19
CA THR A 208 -14.72 8.61 8.43
C THR A 208 -14.63 10.13 8.53
N ALA A 209 -13.88 10.60 9.52
CA ALA A 209 -13.62 12.02 9.69
C ALA A 209 -12.21 12.23 10.23
N CYS A 210 -11.44 13.08 9.57
CA CYS A 210 -10.05 13.34 9.90
C CYS A 210 -9.83 14.76 10.43
N SER A 211 -8.88 14.90 11.34
CA SER A 211 -8.13 16.15 11.51
C SER A 211 -6.86 16.03 10.69
N PHE A 212 -6.80 16.72 9.55
CA PHE A 212 -5.61 16.71 8.70
C PHE A 212 -4.47 17.55 9.27
N ALA A 213 -3.24 17.09 9.09
CA ALA A 213 -2.06 17.90 9.38
C ALA A 213 -2.04 19.18 8.51
N PRO A 214 -1.56 20.32 9.02
CA PRO A 214 -1.59 21.59 8.29
C PRO A 214 -0.48 21.70 7.21
N THR A 215 0.40 20.71 7.12
CA THR A 215 1.50 20.62 6.17
C THR A 215 1.64 19.18 5.72
N LEU A 216 2.17 18.98 4.51
CA LEU A 216 2.52 17.65 4.01
C LEU A 216 3.55 17.00 4.96
N TYR A 217 3.43 15.70 5.16
CA TYR A 217 4.45 14.93 5.86
C TYR A 217 5.68 14.75 4.98
N PHE A 218 5.44 14.41 3.72
CA PHE A 218 6.45 14.32 2.67
C PHE A 218 6.00 15.17 1.48
N ASP A 219 6.88 16.02 0.98
CA ASP A 219 6.69 16.86 -0.20
C ASP A 219 7.66 16.30 -1.27
N GLY A 220 7.15 15.52 -2.21
CA GLY A 220 7.97 14.83 -3.19
C GLY A 220 8.60 15.79 -4.20
N SER A 221 7.91 16.88 -4.54
CA SER A 221 8.44 17.93 -5.40
C SER A 221 9.71 18.56 -4.78
N PHE A 222 9.76 18.72 -3.45
CA PHE A 222 10.98 19.17 -2.74
C PHE A 222 12.17 18.23 -2.96
N TRP A 223 11.91 16.94 -3.17
CA TRP A 223 12.92 15.92 -3.48
C TRP A 223 13.17 15.73 -4.99
N GLY A 224 12.49 16.51 -5.84
CA GLY A 224 12.59 16.43 -7.30
C GLY A 224 11.89 15.20 -7.87
N LEU A 225 10.82 14.74 -7.22
CA LEU A 225 10.01 13.61 -7.65
C LEU A 225 8.81 14.01 -8.54
N ASP A 226 8.78 15.23 -9.09
CA ASP A 226 7.65 15.81 -9.86
C ASP A 226 7.17 14.99 -11.08
N ALA A 227 7.88 13.91 -11.43
CA ALA A 227 7.57 13.03 -12.56
C ALA A 227 7.26 11.58 -12.13
N ASN A 228 7.22 11.32 -10.83
CA ASN A 228 6.96 10.02 -10.23
C ASN A 228 5.71 10.10 -9.37
N ASP A 229 5.32 8.94 -8.84
CA ASP A 229 4.28 8.79 -7.85
C ASP A 229 4.89 8.39 -6.52
N VAL A 230 4.18 8.60 -5.41
CA VAL A 230 4.47 7.90 -4.16
C VAL A 230 3.38 6.88 -3.94
N ASP A 231 3.64 5.65 -4.35
CA ASP A 231 2.74 4.48 -4.26
C ASP A 231 3.10 3.55 -3.08
N GLY A 232 4.08 3.93 -2.24
CA GLY A 232 4.38 3.19 -1.03
C GLY A 232 5.14 3.97 0.02
N ILE A 233 4.74 3.81 1.28
CA ILE A 233 5.37 4.48 2.42
C ILE A 233 5.32 3.62 3.68
N PHE A 234 6.34 3.80 4.53
CA PHE A 234 6.37 3.20 5.85
C PHE A 234 6.98 4.18 6.88
N ILE A 235 6.28 4.40 7.99
CA ILE A 235 6.73 5.25 9.09
C ILE A 235 7.11 4.37 10.32
N PRO A 236 8.40 4.33 10.72
CA PRO A 236 8.89 3.46 11.79
C PRO A 236 8.51 3.87 13.22
#